data_AF-A0A453EVH0-F1
#
_entry.id   AF-A0A453EVH0-F1
#
_cell.length_a   1.000
_cell.length_b   1.000
_cell.length_c   1.000
_cell.angle_alpha   90.00
_cell.angle_beta   90.00
_cell.angle_gamma   90.00
#
_symmetry.space_group_name_H-M   'P 1'
#
loop_
_entity.id
_entity.type
_entity.pdbx_description
1 polymer ?
#
loop_
_entity_poly.entity_id
_entity_poly.type
_entity_poly.pdbx_seq_one_letter_code
_entity_poly.pdbx_strand_id
1 'polypeptide(L)'
;MTYTEQQLTSAVVSQGLRPALALPESGSPPSLLSLIQRSWDSDPERRPSFGDIIEELNVIQKHLVTYSCPLSSGSVNLSRNSKAEVHHYQEALNWFNQGELLTKKANKLDYAVNPWSSSFDQSSVSVYRPTLSWGSFATCGRRETMEDTHFMLTCLSEEKDVHSFGIFDGHRGAAAAEFSVRAVPGFLKQFGHTASPIDALAEAFVRSDTAFREELIAHQKSKRIIQKDWHPGCTAVTALIVRNKLFVANAGDCRAILSRAGKPFPVTRDHVASCPKERERVIKEGAEVRWQIDTWRVGAAALQVTRSIGDDDLKPAVTALPEITETDLTADDEFLVSWLVTDSGMW
;
A
#
# COMPACT_ATOMS: atom_id res chain seq x y z
N MET A 1 -24.82 3.90 18.37
CA MET A 1 -24.54 2.46 18.54
C MET A 1 -23.30 2.13 17.74
N THR A 2 -22.25 1.61 18.37
CA THR A 2 -21.04 1.15 17.68
C THR A 2 -21.27 -0.29 17.22
N TYR A 3 -21.57 -0.47 15.95
CA TYR A 3 -21.57 -1.79 15.33
C TYR A 3 -20.12 -2.23 15.08
N THR A 4 -19.81 -3.50 15.29
CA THR A 4 -18.65 -4.14 14.65
C THR A 4 -18.89 -4.28 13.15
N GLU A 5 -17.86 -4.45 12.33
CA GLU A 5 -17.99 -4.55 10.87
C GLU A 5 -18.93 -5.68 10.42
N GLN A 6 -18.87 -6.84 11.10
CA GLN A 6 -19.80 -7.96 10.86
C GLN A 6 -21.25 -7.59 11.25
N GLN A 7 -21.45 -6.92 12.39
CA GLN A 7 -22.78 -6.48 12.79
C GLN A 7 -23.32 -5.39 11.86
N LEU A 8 -22.46 -4.52 11.34
CA LEU A 8 -22.83 -3.47 10.38
C LEU A 8 -23.20 -4.09 9.03
N THR A 9 -22.40 -5.04 8.54
CA THR A 9 -22.70 -5.80 7.32
C THR A 9 -24.02 -6.56 7.46
N SER A 10 -24.22 -7.24 8.59
CA SER A 10 -25.49 -7.90 8.89
C SER A 10 -26.65 -6.89 8.92
N ALA A 11 -26.49 -5.75 9.58
CA ALA A 11 -27.53 -4.73 9.65
C ALA A 11 -27.85 -4.11 8.28
N VAL A 12 -26.84 -3.89 7.43
CA VAL A 12 -27.01 -3.37 6.07
C VAL A 12 -27.72 -4.38 5.17
N VAL A 13 -27.32 -5.65 5.21
CA VAL A 13 -27.85 -6.69 4.31
C VAL A 13 -29.19 -7.23 4.77
N SER A 14 -29.35 -7.53 6.06
CA SER A 14 -30.55 -8.20 6.60
C SER A 14 -31.57 -7.25 7.23
N GLN A 15 -31.12 -6.12 7.79
CA GLN A 15 -31.98 -5.16 8.49
C GLN A 15 -32.24 -3.88 7.67
N GLY A 16 -31.69 -3.80 6.46
CA GLY A 16 -31.87 -2.65 5.56
C GLY A 16 -31.27 -1.35 6.10
N LEU A 17 -30.29 -1.41 7.00
CA LEU A 17 -29.64 -0.23 7.55
C LEU A 17 -29.00 0.58 6.41
N ARG A 18 -29.36 1.86 6.28
CA ARG A 18 -28.80 2.80 5.30
C ARG A 18 -28.45 4.12 6.00
N PRO A 19 -27.39 4.83 5.55
CA PRO A 19 -27.11 6.17 6.03
C PRO A 19 -28.30 7.11 5.78
N ALA A 20 -28.55 8.03 6.71
CA ALA A 20 -29.48 9.13 6.46
C ALA A 20 -28.91 10.00 5.34
N LEU A 21 -29.67 10.17 4.27
CA LEU A 21 -29.30 11.06 3.18
C LEU A 21 -29.46 12.51 3.63
N ALA A 22 -28.63 13.39 3.08
CA ALA A 22 -28.68 14.81 3.38
C ALA A 22 -30.06 15.39 3.01
N LEU A 23 -30.58 16.29 3.85
CA LEU A 23 -31.84 16.98 3.58
C LEU A 23 -31.69 17.86 2.32
N PRO A 24 -32.76 18.13 1.56
CA PRO A 24 -32.71 18.97 0.35
C PRO A 24 -32.07 20.36 0.56
N GLU A 25 -32.04 20.82 1.81
CA GLU A 25 -31.43 22.09 2.26
C GLU A 25 -29.89 22.06 2.29
N SER A 26 -29.24 20.89 2.12
CA SER A 26 -27.78 20.71 2.15
C SER A 26 -27.06 21.15 0.88
N GLY A 27 -27.78 21.65 -0.13
CA GLY A 27 -27.22 22.01 -1.44
C GLY A 27 -26.88 20.81 -2.33
N SER A 28 -27.24 19.59 -1.94
CA SER A 28 -27.05 18.39 -2.75
C SER A 28 -28.10 18.32 -3.88
N PRO A 29 -27.71 18.02 -5.14
CA PRO A 29 -28.67 17.88 -6.23
C PRO A 29 -29.74 16.82 -5.91
N PRO A 30 -31.04 17.10 -6.08
CA PRO A 30 -32.11 16.12 -5.84
C PRO A 30 -31.95 14.84 -6.68
N SER A 31 -31.38 14.97 -7.89
CA SER A 31 -31.04 13.85 -8.77
C SER A 31 -29.98 12.93 -8.18
N LEU A 32 -28.97 13.48 -7.48
CA LEU A 32 -27.94 12.69 -6.80
C LEU A 32 -28.53 11.92 -5.61
N LEU A 33 -29.37 12.58 -4.81
CA LEU A 33 -30.05 11.93 -3.69
C LEU A 33 -30.96 10.80 -4.17
N SER A 34 -31.72 11.04 -5.25
CA SER A 34 -32.57 10.03 -5.90
C SER A 34 -31.76 8.85 -6.46
N LEU A 35 -30.61 9.11 -7.10
CA LEU A 35 -29.73 8.07 -7.61
C LEU A 35 -29.19 7.18 -6.48
N ILE A 36 -28.77 7.78 -5.36
CA ILE A 36 -28.30 7.03 -4.19
C ILE A 36 -29.44 6.18 -3.58
N GLN A 37 -30.65 6.73 -3.47
CA GLN A 37 -31.82 5.98 -2.98
C GLN A 37 -32.12 4.76 -3.84
N ARG A 38 -32.16 4.90 -5.17
CA ARG A 38 -32.42 3.79 -6.10
C ARG A 38 -31.28 2.77 -6.11
N SER A 39 -30.04 3.22 -5.98
CA SER A 39 -28.87 2.34 -5.88
C SER A 39 -28.90 1.47 -4.61
N TRP A 40 -29.67 1.90 -3.60
CA TRP A 40 -29.80 1.23 -2.31
C TRP A 40 -31.12 0.46 -2.15
N ASP A 41 -31.91 0.30 -3.21
CA ASP A 41 -33.19 -0.42 -3.16
C ASP A 41 -33.02 -1.82 -2.55
N SER A 42 -33.96 -2.22 -1.72
CA SER A 42 -34.00 -3.56 -1.11
C SER A 42 -34.10 -4.67 -2.16
N ASP A 43 -34.73 -4.39 -3.31
CA ASP A 43 -34.89 -5.29 -4.44
C ASP A 43 -33.74 -5.08 -5.44
N PRO A 44 -32.82 -6.06 -5.62
CA PRO A 44 -31.70 -5.94 -6.54
C PRO A 44 -32.10 -5.63 -7.98
N GLU A 45 -33.27 -6.11 -8.42
CA GLU A 45 -33.77 -5.91 -9.79
C GLU A 45 -34.24 -4.47 -10.06
N ARG A 46 -34.48 -3.68 -9.01
CA ARG A 46 -34.86 -2.26 -9.11
C ARG A 46 -33.68 -1.32 -9.05
N ARG A 47 -32.49 -1.84 -8.75
CA ARG A 47 -31.28 -1.03 -8.70
C ARG A 47 -30.86 -0.69 -10.13
N PRO A 48 -30.43 0.56 -10.39
CA PRO A 48 -29.90 0.94 -11.69
C PRO A 48 -28.66 0.08 -12.00
N SER A 49 -28.46 -0.24 -13.28
CA SER A 49 -27.25 -0.92 -13.69
C SER A 49 -26.03 -0.02 -13.52
N PHE A 50 -24.83 -0.60 -13.49
CA PHE A 50 -23.61 0.19 -13.44
C PHE A 50 -23.51 1.22 -14.58
N GLY A 51 -23.98 0.86 -15.79
CA GLY A 51 -24.03 1.78 -16.93
C GLY A 51 -24.94 2.98 -16.68
N ASP A 52 -26.15 2.74 -16.18
CA ASP A 52 -27.14 3.78 -15.89
C ASP A 52 -26.64 4.75 -14.80
N ILE A 53 -25.98 4.21 -13.77
CA ILE A 53 -25.36 5.02 -12.70
C ILE A 53 -24.33 5.99 -13.28
N ILE A 54 -23.44 5.50 -14.17
CA ILE A 54 -22.41 6.33 -14.78
C ILE A 54 -23.02 7.40 -15.69
N GLU A 55 -24.04 7.05 -16.49
CA GLU A 55 -24.72 8.01 -17.35
C GLU A 55 -25.40 9.12 -16.54
N GLU A 56 -26.13 8.77 -15.49
CA GLU A 56 -26.79 9.75 -14.62
C GLU A 56 -25.78 10.63 -13.85
N LEU A 57 -24.68 10.06 -13.34
CA LEU A 57 -23.62 10.83 -12.69
C LEU A 57 -22.98 11.84 -13.65
N ASN A 58 -22.77 11.47 -14.91
CA ASN A 58 -22.26 12.39 -15.93
C ASN A 58 -23.22 13.55 -16.20
N VAL A 59 -24.53 13.30 -16.20
CA VAL A 59 -25.55 14.36 -16.35
C VAL A 59 -25.56 15.30 -15.14
N ILE A 60 -25.46 14.75 -13.93
CA ILE A 60 -25.40 15.53 -12.68
C ILE A 60 -24.13 16.39 -12.65
N GLN A 61 -22.97 15.83 -13.03
CA GLN A 61 -21.70 16.54 -13.07
C GLN A 61 -21.74 17.71 -14.07
N LYS A 62 -22.30 17.50 -15.26
CA LYS A 62 -22.47 18.57 -16.27
C LYS A 62 -23.35 19.71 -15.75
N HIS A 63 -24.43 19.40 -15.02
CA HIS A 63 -25.26 20.43 -14.41
C HIS A 63 -24.51 21.23 -13.33
N LEU A 64 -23.74 20.58 -12.47
CA LEU A 64 -22.94 21.25 -11.44
C LEU A 64 -21.88 22.20 -12.02
N VAL A 65 -21.27 21.82 -13.15
CA VAL A 65 -20.29 22.67 -13.87
C VAL A 65 -20.98 23.84 -14.58
N THR A 66 -22.20 23.66 -15.11
CA THR A 66 -22.93 24.71 -15.83
C THR A 66 -23.45 25.83 -14.90
N TYR A 67 -23.76 25.50 -13.64
CA TYR A 67 -24.18 26.50 -12.64
C TYR A 67 -23.02 27.13 -11.85
N SER A 68 -21.77 26.80 -12.18
CA SER A 68 -20.57 27.32 -11.51
C SER A 68 -19.77 28.26 -12.42
N CYS A 69 -20.27 29.48 -12.67
CA CYS A 69 -19.47 30.61 -13.16
C CYS A 69 -20.16 31.97 -12.82
N PRO A 70 -19.41 33.08 -12.65
CA PRO A 70 -19.08 33.66 -11.36
C PRO A 70 -19.95 34.88 -11.01
N LEU A 71 -20.50 34.94 -9.80
CA LEU A 71 -21.11 36.15 -9.24
C LEU A 71 -20.15 36.84 -8.25
N SER A 72 -19.54 37.89 -8.78
CA SER A 72 -19.28 39.21 -8.17
C SER A 72 -19.33 39.34 -6.64
N SER A 73 -18.26 39.94 -6.13
CA SER A 73 -18.17 40.67 -4.86
C SER A 73 -19.48 41.37 -4.47
N GLY A 74 -20.16 40.82 -3.48
CA GLY A 74 -21.33 41.41 -2.86
C GLY A 74 -21.45 40.91 -1.42
N SER A 75 -21.06 41.76 -0.48
CA SER A 75 -21.25 41.55 0.96
C SER A 75 -22.74 41.37 1.28
N VAL A 76 -23.13 40.18 1.75
CA VAL A 76 -24.44 39.96 2.37
C VAL A 76 -24.23 39.54 3.81
N ASN A 77 -24.51 40.48 4.71
CA ASN A 77 -24.70 40.20 6.14
C ASN A 77 -25.95 39.34 6.30
N LEU A 78 -25.81 38.13 6.83
CA LEU A 78 -26.92 37.35 7.37
C LEU A 78 -26.60 36.97 8.82
N SER A 79 -27.45 37.54 9.68
CA SER A 79 -27.45 37.45 11.13
C SER A 79 -27.61 36.02 11.65
N ARG A 80 -26.89 35.74 12.75
CA ARG A 80 -27.08 34.63 13.70
C ARG A 80 -28.55 34.21 13.87
N ASN A 81 -28.86 32.93 13.63
CA ASN A 81 -29.33 32.01 14.67
C ASN A 81 -29.70 30.62 14.10
N SER A 82 -28.81 29.65 14.24
CA SER A 82 -29.12 28.25 14.58
C SER A 82 -27.81 27.48 14.66
N LYS A 83 -27.55 26.85 15.82
CA LYS A 83 -26.43 25.94 16.00
C LYS A 83 -26.77 24.62 15.28
N ALA A 84 -26.43 24.53 14.01
CA ALA A 84 -26.18 23.24 13.38
C ALA A 84 -24.66 23.07 13.36
N GLU A 85 -24.13 22.21 14.24
CA GLU A 85 -22.75 21.74 14.09
C GLU A 85 -22.67 20.97 12.77
N VAL A 86 -22.20 21.66 11.74
CA VAL A 86 -21.75 21.04 10.50
C VAL A 86 -20.50 20.24 10.88
N HIS A 87 -20.69 18.98 11.24
CA HIS A 87 -19.59 18.03 11.25
C HIS A 87 -19.10 17.91 9.81
N HIS A 88 -18.07 18.68 9.46
CA HIS A 88 -17.26 18.39 8.30
C HIS A 88 -16.78 16.95 8.43
N TYR A 89 -17.31 16.06 7.59
CA TYR A 89 -16.66 14.79 7.29
C TYR A 89 -15.28 15.15 6.74
N GLN A 90 -14.26 15.16 7.60
CA GLN A 90 -12.89 15.03 7.14
C GLN A 90 -12.76 13.61 6.61
N GLU A 91 -12.53 13.45 5.31
CA GLU A 91 -12.19 12.15 4.73
C GLU A 91 -11.14 11.49 5.62
N ALA A 92 -11.41 10.24 6.02
CA ALA A 92 -10.43 9.44 6.72
C ALA A 92 -9.14 9.44 5.89
N LEU A 93 -7.99 9.64 6.54
CA LEU A 93 -6.70 9.69 5.85
C LEU A 93 -6.53 8.37 5.08
N ASN A 94 -6.45 8.46 3.76
CA ASN A 94 -6.23 7.30 2.89
C ASN A 94 -4.73 7.18 2.60
N TRP A 95 -4.09 6.17 3.19
CA TRP A 95 -2.64 5.98 3.08
C TRP A 95 -2.19 5.56 1.67
N PHE A 96 -3.04 4.86 0.91
CA PHE A 96 -2.78 4.62 -0.51
C PHE A 96 -2.63 5.93 -1.29
N ASN A 97 -3.55 6.88 -1.06
CA ASN A 97 -3.50 8.17 -1.75
C ASN A 97 -2.26 8.97 -1.34
N GLN A 98 -1.84 8.92 -0.08
CA GLN A 98 -0.62 9.62 0.36
C GLN A 98 0.64 9.04 -0.29
N GLY A 99 0.76 7.71 -0.32
CA GLY A 99 1.86 7.04 -1.02
C GLY A 99 1.88 7.41 -2.51
N GLU A 100 0.72 7.47 -3.16
CA GLU A 100 0.62 7.86 -4.58
C GLU A 100 0.97 9.35 -4.81
N LEU A 101 0.45 10.27 -3.99
CA LEU A 101 0.64 11.71 -4.15
C LEU A 101 2.11 12.12 -4.05
N LEU A 102 2.88 11.48 -3.16
CA LEU A 102 4.31 11.75 -3.03
C LEU A 102 5.08 11.42 -4.30
N THR A 103 4.75 10.30 -4.93
CA THR A 103 5.38 9.89 -6.19
C THR A 103 5.00 10.85 -7.33
N LYS A 104 3.74 11.32 -7.38
CA LYS A 104 3.28 12.31 -8.37
C LYS A 104 3.93 13.68 -8.19
N LYS A 105 4.16 14.14 -6.96
CA LYS A 105 4.88 15.41 -6.69
C LYS A 105 6.33 15.37 -7.13
N ALA A 106 6.98 14.21 -7.08
CA ALA A 106 8.35 14.02 -7.56
C ALA A 106 8.45 13.93 -9.11
N ASN A 107 7.38 13.49 -9.79
CA ASN A 107 7.35 13.19 -11.22
C ASN A 107 6.96 14.39 -12.10
N LYS A 108 7.79 15.45 -12.10
CA LYS A 108 7.68 16.58 -13.04
C LYS A 108 8.59 16.47 -14.28
N LEU A 109 9.26 15.34 -14.50
CA LEU A 109 10.07 15.09 -15.71
C LEU A 109 9.38 14.09 -16.66
N ASP A 110 9.36 14.43 -17.94
CA ASP A 110 8.81 13.62 -19.03
C ASP A 110 9.52 12.26 -19.17
N TYR A 111 8.70 11.21 -19.19
CA TYR A 111 9.07 9.80 -19.23
C TYR A 111 9.42 9.28 -20.63
N ALA A 112 10.53 9.75 -21.21
CA ALA A 112 10.97 9.31 -22.55
C ALA A 112 12.29 8.51 -22.55
N VAL A 113 12.68 7.89 -21.43
CA VAL A 113 13.94 7.12 -21.33
C VAL A 113 13.68 5.77 -20.67
N ASN A 114 14.34 4.71 -21.14
CA ASN A 114 14.16 3.35 -20.61
C ASN A 114 14.97 3.13 -19.30
N PRO A 115 14.33 2.72 -18.17
CA PRO A 115 15.02 2.38 -16.94
C PRO A 115 16.02 1.24 -17.15
N TRP A 116 17.20 1.35 -16.54
CA TRP A 116 18.29 0.35 -16.56
C TRP A 116 18.76 -0.13 -17.95
N SER A 117 18.44 0.61 -19.02
CA SER A 117 18.80 0.26 -20.41
C SER A 117 20.31 0.19 -20.64
N SER A 118 21.08 1.02 -19.93
CA SER A 118 22.56 1.10 -19.99
C SER A 118 23.28 0.15 -19.04
N SER A 119 22.57 -0.45 -18.07
CA SER A 119 23.20 -1.27 -17.01
C SER A 119 23.54 -2.70 -17.46
N PHE A 120 23.17 -3.09 -18.67
CA PHE A 120 23.32 -4.45 -19.18
C PHE A 120 23.85 -4.43 -20.61
N ASP A 121 25.06 -4.96 -20.79
CA ASP A 121 25.78 -5.00 -22.06
C ASP A 121 25.00 -5.78 -23.13
N GLN A 122 24.81 -5.17 -24.30
CA GLN A 122 24.01 -5.70 -25.41
C GLN A 122 24.77 -6.74 -26.26
N SER A 123 25.98 -7.14 -25.84
CA SER A 123 26.97 -7.82 -26.67
C SER A 123 26.90 -9.36 -26.66
N SER A 124 25.96 -10.00 -25.95
CA SER A 124 25.85 -11.47 -25.93
C SER A 124 24.59 -12.02 -26.60
N VAL A 125 24.81 -12.85 -27.63
CA VAL A 125 23.82 -13.36 -28.60
C VAL A 125 22.91 -14.49 -28.03
N SER A 126 22.89 -14.71 -26.71
CA SER A 126 22.07 -15.79 -26.10
C SER A 126 21.59 -15.48 -24.67
N VAL A 127 21.12 -14.26 -24.40
CA VAL A 127 20.50 -13.96 -23.10
C VAL A 127 19.10 -14.60 -23.05
N TYR A 128 18.91 -15.56 -22.15
CA TYR A 128 17.60 -16.17 -21.86
C TYR A 128 16.58 -15.06 -21.55
N ARG A 129 15.42 -15.08 -22.21
CA ARG A 129 14.34 -14.12 -21.94
C ARG A 129 13.17 -14.85 -21.30
N PRO A 130 12.89 -14.62 -20.00
CA PRO A 130 11.77 -15.28 -19.35
C PRO A 130 10.45 -14.80 -19.95
N THR A 131 9.56 -15.73 -20.26
CA THR A 131 8.15 -15.41 -20.54
C THR A 131 7.38 -15.51 -19.24
N LEU A 132 6.92 -14.39 -18.72
CA LEU A 132 6.30 -14.34 -17.40
C LEU A 132 4.78 -14.43 -17.50
N SER A 133 4.20 -15.23 -16.61
CA SER A 133 2.79 -15.18 -16.24
C SER A 133 2.73 -14.91 -14.74
N TRP A 134 1.74 -14.15 -14.30
CA TRP A 134 1.62 -13.73 -12.91
C TRP A 134 0.17 -13.86 -12.43
N GLY A 135 0.02 -14.00 -11.12
CA GLY A 135 -1.25 -14.02 -10.44
C GLY A 135 -1.03 -13.71 -8.96
N SER A 136 -2.09 -13.28 -8.29
CA SER A 136 -2.08 -13.07 -6.84
C SER A 136 -3.36 -13.60 -6.23
N PHE A 137 -3.26 -14.00 -4.97
CA PHE A 137 -4.38 -14.38 -4.13
C PHE A 137 -4.13 -13.84 -2.73
N ALA A 138 -5.16 -13.27 -2.11
CA ALA A 138 -5.09 -12.74 -0.76
C ALA A 138 -6.40 -13.07 -0.02
N THR A 139 -6.29 -13.36 1.26
CA THR A 139 -7.45 -13.61 2.13
C THR A 139 -7.13 -13.17 3.55
N CYS A 140 -8.10 -12.57 4.23
CA CYS A 140 -7.96 -12.16 5.64
C CYS A 140 -7.78 -13.38 6.57
N GLY A 141 -8.17 -14.58 6.11
CA GLY A 141 -8.06 -15.80 6.89
C GLY A 141 -8.84 -15.70 8.22
N ARG A 142 -8.15 -15.90 9.34
CA ARG A 142 -8.72 -15.85 10.70
C ARG A 142 -8.54 -14.50 11.40
N ARG A 143 -7.89 -13.53 10.75
CA ARG A 143 -7.66 -12.20 11.33
C ARG A 143 -8.94 -11.37 11.26
N GLU A 144 -9.01 -10.36 12.13
CA GLU A 144 -10.15 -9.43 12.14
C GLU A 144 -10.10 -8.46 10.95
N THR A 145 -8.89 -8.06 10.55
CA THR A 145 -8.65 -7.10 9.47
C THR A 145 -7.56 -7.61 8.53
N MET A 146 -7.70 -7.30 7.24
CA MET A 146 -6.68 -7.56 6.23
C MET A 146 -5.66 -6.40 6.25
N GLU A 147 -4.50 -6.63 6.86
CA GLU A 147 -3.41 -5.62 6.90
C GLU A 147 -2.41 -5.78 5.74
N ASP A 148 -2.41 -6.94 5.08
CA ASP A 148 -1.53 -7.18 3.94
C ASP A 148 -2.04 -6.53 2.65
N THR A 149 -1.10 -6.11 1.82
CA THR A 149 -1.37 -5.58 0.49
C THR A 149 -0.25 -5.98 -0.47
N HIS A 150 -0.49 -5.83 -1.77
CA HIS A 150 0.48 -6.19 -2.79
C HIS A 150 0.32 -5.31 -4.03
N PHE A 151 1.38 -5.22 -4.82
CA PHE A 151 1.32 -4.68 -6.18
C PHE A 151 1.89 -5.67 -7.17
N MET A 152 1.37 -5.60 -8.40
CA MET A 152 1.95 -6.23 -9.58
C MET A 152 2.12 -5.15 -10.64
N LEU A 153 3.36 -4.86 -11.01
CA LEU A 153 3.72 -3.87 -12.01
C LEU A 153 4.43 -4.56 -13.15
N THR A 154 3.71 -4.69 -14.24
CA THR A 154 4.22 -5.29 -15.48
C THR A 154 4.57 -4.18 -16.45
N CYS A 155 5.72 -4.29 -17.09
CA CYS A 155 6.23 -3.29 -18.03
C CYS A 155 6.40 -1.93 -17.35
N LEU A 156 7.38 -1.83 -16.43
CA LEU A 156 7.79 -0.56 -15.82
C LEU A 156 8.33 0.47 -16.83
N SER A 157 8.51 0.06 -18.09
CA SER A 157 9.02 0.84 -19.22
C SER A 157 8.28 0.46 -20.51
N GLU A 158 8.49 1.21 -21.58
CA GLU A 158 8.12 0.81 -22.94
C GLU A 158 8.77 -0.53 -23.35
N GLU A 159 9.91 -0.89 -22.73
CA GLU A 159 10.43 -2.25 -22.79
C GLU A 159 9.62 -3.22 -21.94
N LYS A 160 9.11 -4.27 -22.60
CA LYS A 160 8.30 -5.34 -22.03
C LYS A 160 9.04 -6.28 -21.06
N ASP A 161 10.29 -5.98 -20.73
CA ASP A 161 11.22 -6.89 -20.05
C ASP A 161 11.53 -6.46 -18.60
N VAL A 162 10.79 -5.49 -18.05
CA VAL A 162 10.95 -5.02 -16.67
C VAL A 162 9.64 -5.19 -15.89
N HIS A 163 9.68 -6.03 -14.87
CA HIS A 163 8.52 -6.38 -14.04
C HIS A 163 8.87 -6.25 -12.57
N SER A 164 7.93 -5.77 -11.76
CA SER A 164 8.11 -5.73 -10.33
C SER A 164 6.85 -6.19 -9.60
N PHE A 165 7.06 -6.96 -8.55
CA PHE A 165 6.02 -7.52 -7.71
C PHE A 165 6.41 -7.25 -6.27
N GLY A 166 5.48 -6.75 -5.46
CA GLY A 166 5.75 -6.43 -4.08
C GLY A 166 4.63 -6.90 -3.18
N ILE A 167 4.98 -7.42 -2.02
CA ILE A 167 4.04 -7.81 -0.99
C ILE A 167 4.44 -7.15 0.33
N PHE A 168 3.45 -6.61 1.03
CA PHE A 168 3.60 -5.89 2.28
C PHE A 168 2.65 -6.49 3.30
N ASP A 169 3.18 -6.98 4.42
CA ASP A 169 2.39 -7.48 5.55
C ASP A 169 2.42 -6.42 6.65
N GLY A 170 1.26 -5.81 6.87
CA GLY A 170 1.09 -4.74 7.84
C GLY A 170 0.95 -5.28 9.25
N HIS A 171 1.49 -4.56 10.22
CA HIS A 171 1.30 -4.83 11.64
C HIS A 171 1.07 -3.54 12.41
N ARG A 172 0.31 -3.63 13.49
CA ARG A 172 -0.11 -2.46 14.31
C ARG A 172 -0.93 -1.46 13.46
N GLY A 173 -1.68 -1.95 12.48
CA GLY A 173 -2.44 -1.18 11.50
C GLY A 173 -1.93 -1.36 10.07
N ALA A 174 -2.84 -1.32 9.10
CA ALA A 174 -2.52 -1.44 7.68
C ALA A 174 -1.78 -0.21 7.08
N ALA A 175 -1.74 0.92 7.78
CA ALA A 175 -1.31 2.21 7.25
C ALA A 175 0.08 2.20 6.57
N ALA A 176 1.06 1.54 7.18
CA ALA A 176 2.40 1.45 6.59
C ALA A 176 2.41 0.61 5.31
N ALA A 177 1.64 -0.49 5.28
CA ALA A 177 1.51 -1.35 4.11
C ALA A 177 0.77 -0.63 2.97
N GLU A 178 -0.36 0.01 3.27
CA GLU A 178 -1.17 0.80 2.32
C GLU A 178 -0.39 1.96 1.71
N PHE A 179 0.47 2.63 2.49
CA PHE A 179 1.34 3.67 1.97
C PHE A 179 2.43 3.06 1.06
N SER A 180 3.10 2.01 1.55
CA SER A 180 4.29 1.43 0.89
C SER A 180 3.97 0.79 -0.45
N VAL A 181 2.79 0.19 -0.60
CA VAL A 181 2.36 -0.44 -1.87
C VAL A 181 2.24 0.55 -3.03
N ARG A 182 2.14 1.86 -2.75
CA ARG A 182 2.15 2.93 -3.74
C ARG A 182 3.48 3.67 -3.78
N ALA A 183 4.11 3.88 -2.62
CA ALA A 183 5.36 4.63 -2.52
C ALA A 183 6.56 3.87 -3.10
N VAL A 184 6.79 2.61 -2.68
CA VAL A 184 7.92 1.78 -3.13
C VAL A 184 7.98 1.70 -4.66
N PRO A 185 6.91 1.31 -5.38
CA PRO A 185 6.99 1.24 -6.83
C PRO A 185 7.15 2.60 -7.50
N GLY A 186 6.63 3.68 -6.92
CA GLY A 186 6.82 5.02 -7.47
C GLY A 186 8.26 5.51 -7.33
N PHE A 187 8.90 5.27 -6.17
CA PHE A 187 10.33 5.53 -6.01
C PHE A 187 11.18 4.63 -6.90
N LEU A 188 10.80 3.36 -7.07
CA LEU A 188 11.51 2.44 -7.95
C LEU A 188 11.52 2.94 -9.40
N LYS A 189 10.40 3.47 -9.90
CA LYS A 189 10.32 4.12 -11.22
C LYS A 189 11.22 5.35 -11.29
N GLN A 190 11.24 6.17 -10.24
CA GLN A 190 12.08 7.37 -10.19
C GLN A 190 13.57 7.04 -10.24
N PHE A 191 14.02 6.03 -9.49
CA PHE A 191 15.44 5.66 -9.43
C PHE A 191 15.90 4.74 -10.57
N GLY A 192 14.96 4.16 -11.32
CA GLY A 192 15.29 3.25 -12.42
C GLY A 192 16.13 3.87 -13.55
N HIS A 193 16.23 5.20 -13.61
CA HIS A 193 17.05 5.92 -14.59
C HIS A 193 18.42 6.38 -14.06
N THR A 194 18.59 6.43 -12.73
CA THR A 194 19.73 7.09 -12.10
C THR A 194 20.60 6.15 -11.29
N ALA A 195 20.09 4.96 -10.96
CA ALA A 195 20.73 4.02 -10.05
C ALA A 195 20.72 2.59 -10.62
N SER A 196 21.61 1.73 -10.13
CA SER A 196 21.54 0.29 -10.42
C SER A 196 20.23 -0.31 -9.87
N PRO A 197 19.75 -1.47 -10.35
CA PRO A 197 18.56 -2.11 -9.80
C PRO A 197 18.63 -2.35 -8.28
N ILE A 198 19.81 -2.71 -7.77
CA ILE A 198 20.07 -2.92 -6.33
C ILE A 198 19.92 -1.60 -5.57
N ASP A 199 20.61 -0.55 -6.02
CA ASP A 199 20.57 0.75 -5.35
C ASP A 199 19.18 1.37 -5.42
N ALA A 200 18.48 1.22 -6.56
CA ALA A 200 17.12 1.71 -6.74
C ALA A 200 16.13 1.02 -5.79
N LEU A 201 16.25 -0.30 -5.57
CA LEU A 201 15.45 -1.03 -4.60
C LEU A 201 15.75 -0.59 -3.17
N ALA A 202 17.03 -0.48 -2.81
CA ALA A 202 17.44 -0.04 -1.47
C ALA A 202 16.92 1.38 -1.17
N GLU A 203 17.11 2.31 -2.10
CA GLU A 203 16.65 3.69 -1.94
C GLU A 203 15.12 3.78 -1.94
N ALA A 204 14.41 2.99 -2.74
CA ALA A 204 12.95 2.95 -2.73
C ALA A 204 12.38 2.55 -1.36
N PHE A 205 12.99 1.58 -0.68
CA PHE A 205 12.58 1.17 0.67
C PHE A 205 12.89 2.26 1.70
N VAL A 206 14.12 2.78 1.72
CA VAL A 206 14.55 3.80 2.69
C VAL A 206 13.77 5.11 2.53
N ARG A 207 13.47 5.51 1.29
CA ARG A 207 12.65 6.71 1.00
C ARG A 207 11.19 6.51 1.36
N SER A 208 10.64 5.32 1.12
CA SER A 208 9.26 5.00 1.54
C SER A 208 9.12 5.08 3.05
N ASP A 209 10.09 4.53 3.81
CA ASP A 209 10.12 4.63 5.27
C ASP A 209 10.21 6.07 5.78
N THR A 210 11.15 6.83 5.24
CA THR A 210 11.33 8.23 5.66
C THR A 210 10.08 9.04 5.37
N ALA A 211 9.53 8.93 4.16
CA ALA A 211 8.34 9.67 3.76
C ALA A 211 7.10 9.25 4.56
N PHE A 212 6.92 7.95 4.82
CA PHE A 212 5.81 7.46 5.64
C PHE A 212 5.87 8.04 7.05
N ARG A 213 7.04 8.01 7.69
CA ARG A 213 7.21 8.55 9.05
C ARG A 213 6.99 10.06 9.11
N GLU A 214 7.42 10.80 8.08
CA GLU A 214 7.14 12.24 7.98
C GLU A 214 5.64 12.54 7.87
N GLU A 215 4.91 11.80 7.02
CA GLU A 215 3.46 11.91 6.89
C GLU A 215 2.72 11.48 8.17
N LEU A 216 3.20 10.44 8.85
CA LEU A 216 2.68 10.01 10.15
C LEU A 216 2.79 11.11 11.21
N ILE A 217 3.97 11.74 11.33
CA ILE A 217 4.20 12.86 12.24
C ILE A 217 3.32 14.06 11.87
N ALA A 218 3.18 14.38 10.58
CA ALA A 218 2.32 15.47 10.13
C ALA A 218 0.83 15.22 10.46
N HIS A 219 0.37 13.98 10.27
CA HIS A 219 -0.98 13.58 10.59
C HIS A 219 -1.25 13.61 12.11
N GLN A 220 -0.33 13.11 12.94
CA GLN A 220 -0.45 13.16 14.41
C GLN A 220 -0.55 14.61 14.91
N LYS A 221 0.21 15.55 14.33
CA LYS A 221 0.14 16.98 14.68
C LYS A 221 -1.19 17.63 14.30
N SER A 222 -1.79 17.23 13.18
CA SER A 222 -3.01 17.89 12.65
C SER A 222 -4.28 17.51 13.41
N LYS A 223 -4.41 16.28 13.90
CA LYS A 223 -5.67 15.79 14.47
C LYS A 223 -5.94 16.15 15.94
N ARG A 224 -5.00 16.75 16.69
CA ARG A 224 -5.11 17.01 18.16
C ARG A 224 -5.56 15.79 19.00
N ILE A 225 -5.64 14.61 18.42
CA ILE A 225 -6.03 13.34 19.04
C ILE A 225 -4.79 12.49 19.09
N ILE A 226 -4.32 12.31 20.32
CA ILE A 226 -3.10 11.62 20.66
C ILE A 226 -3.42 10.11 20.68
N GLN A 227 -3.39 9.44 19.53
CA GLN A 227 -3.05 8.02 19.57
C GLN A 227 -1.55 7.94 19.84
N LYS A 228 -1.19 8.11 21.13
CA LYS A 228 0.20 8.29 21.59
C LYS A 228 1.10 7.13 21.22
N ASP A 229 0.49 5.97 20.99
CA ASP A 229 1.17 4.68 20.81
C ASP A 229 0.85 4.05 19.45
N TRP A 230 0.40 4.85 18.47
CA TRP A 230 0.13 4.36 17.11
C TRP A 230 1.35 4.53 16.20
N HIS A 231 2.09 3.44 16.07
CA HIS A 231 3.30 3.30 15.27
C HIS A 231 3.13 2.12 14.30
N PRO A 232 2.30 2.27 13.26
CA PRO A 232 2.09 1.22 12.26
C PRO A 232 3.41 0.89 11.53
N GLY A 233 3.58 -0.37 11.21
CA GLY A 233 4.73 -0.85 10.43
C GLY A 233 4.29 -1.91 9.42
N CYS A 234 5.18 -2.23 8.49
CA CYS A 234 4.98 -3.36 7.60
C CYS A 234 6.30 -4.00 7.22
N THR A 235 6.25 -5.32 7.06
CA THR A 235 7.28 -6.06 6.34
C THR A 235 7.09 -5.85 4.84
N ALA A 236 8.15 -6.05 4.07
CA ALA A 236 8.14 -5.82 2.64
C ALA A 236 9.08 -6.78 1.92
N VAL A 237 8.55 -7.47 0.91
CA VAL A 237 9.34 -8.17 -0.10
C VAL A 237 9.02 -7.60 -1.46
N THR A 238 10.03 -7.26 -2.26
CA THR A 238 9.86 -6.80 -3.64
C THR A 238 10.78 -7.57 -4.56
N ALA A 239 10.20 -8.27 -5.53
CA ALA A 239 10.90 -8.84 -6.66
C ALA A 239 10.91 -7.84 -7.81
N LEU A 240 12.08 -7.62 -8.39
CA LEU A 240 12.30 -6.83 -9.59
C LEU A 240 13.01 -7.72 -10.61
N ILE A 241 12.36 -7.94 -11.73
CA ILE A 241 12.92 -8.67 -12.86
C ILE A 241 13.32 -7.63 -13.90
N VAL A 242 14.60 -7.61 -14.25
CA VAL A 242 15.15 -6.79 -15.34
C VAL A 242 15.79 -7.73 -16.34
N ARG A 243 15.15 -7.90 -17.50
CA ARG A 243 15.56 -8.87 -18.53
C ARG A 243 15.60 -10.28 -17.95
N ASN A 244 16.80 -10.84 -17.76
CA ASN A 244 17.04 -12.19 -17.26
C ASN A 244 17.58 -12.21 -15.83
N LYS A 245 17.52 -11.09 -15.09
CA LYS A 245 17.99 -11.02 -13.72
C LYS A 245 16.84 -10.74 -12.77
N LEU A 246 16.81 -11.50 -11.69
CA LEU A 246 15.89 -11.35 -10.58
C LEU A 246 16.62 -10.69 -9.42
N PHE A 247 16.12 -9.54 -8.99
CA PHE A 247 16.54 -8.84 -7.79
C PHE A 247 15.43 -8.95 -6.75
N VAL A 248 15.72 -9.47 -5.56
CA VAL A 248 14.72 -9.58 -4.49
C VAL A 248 15.19 -8.80 -3.29
N ALA A 249 14.44 -7.75 -2.94
CA ALA A 249 14.63 -6.96 -1.74
C ALA A 249 13.69 -7.44 -0.64
N ASN A 250 14.22 -7.82 0.53
CA ASN A 250 13.44 -8.25 1.69
C ASN A 250 13.76 -7.40 2.93
N ALA A 251 12.72 -6.94 3.62
CA ALA A 251 12.77 -6.30 4.92
C ALA A 251 11.63 -6.86 5.79
N GLY A 252 11.95 -7.80 6.68
CA GLY A 252 10.98 -8.53 7.49
C GLY A 252 11.03 -10.04 7.26
N ASP A 253 9.94 -10.74 7.56
CA ASP A 253 9.78 -12.19 7.49
C ASP A 253 8.90 -12.67 6.33
N CYS A 254 8.65 -11.79 5.35
CA CYS A 254 8.16 -12.17 4.04
C CYS A 254 9.13 -13.14 3.36
N ARG A 255 8.61 -14.08 2.57
CA ARG A 255 9.44 -15.06 1.85
C ARG A 255 9.19 -15.06 0.36
N ALA A 256 10.27 -15.23 -0.39
CA ALA A 256 10.22 -15.57 -1.81
C ALA A 256 11.12 -16.76 -2.11
N ILE A 257 10.60 -17.70 -2.90
CA ILE A 257 11.30 -18.91 -3.32
C ILE A 257 11.13 -19.06 -4.83
N LEU A 258 12.26 -19.29 -5.51
CA LEU A 258 12.33 -19.61 -6.92
C LEU A 258 12.30 -21.13 -7.09
N SER A 259 11.42 -21.67 -7.94
CA SER A 259 11.52 -23.08 -8.36
C SER A 259 12.53 -23.19 -9.49
N ARG A 260 13.61 -23.93 -9.26
CA ARG A 260 14.66 -24.20 -10.25
C ARG A 260 14.82 -25.70 -10.43
N ALA A 261 14.52 -26.20 -11.63
CA ALA A 261 14.53 -27.61 -11.98
C ALA A 261 13.76 -28.48 -10.96
N GLY A 262 12.55 -28.05 -10.60
CA GLY A 262 11.69 -28.73 -9.62
C GLY A 262 12.19 -28.68 -8.16
N LYS A 263 13.18 -27.84 -7.84
CA LYS A 263 13.70 -27.67 -6.47
C LYS A 263 13.46 -26.25 -5.95
N PRO A 264 13.10 -26.10 -4.66
CA PRO A 264 12.96 -24.79 -4.06
C PRO A 264 14.34 -24.15 -3.85
N PHE A 265 14.50 -22.94 -4.37
CA PHE A 265 15.67 -22.08 -4.21
C PHE A 265 15.25 -20.81 -3.46
N PRO A 266 15.46 -20.74 -2.12
CA PRO A 266 15.10 -19.56 -1.34
C PRO A 266 15.91 -18.34 -1.78
N VAL A 267 15.22 -17.27 -2.17
CA VAL A 267 15.84 -16.01 -2.59
C VAL A 267 15.74 -14.94 -1.51
N THR A 268 15.12 -15.23 -0.36
CA THR A 268 15.10 -14.34 0.80
C THR A 268 15.51 -15.07 2.07
N ARG A 269 15.86 -14.27 3.09
CA ARG A 269 16.07 -14.72 4.47
C ARG A 269 15.21 -13.88 5.40
N ASP A 270 14.58 -14.54 6.36
CA ASP A 270 13.73 -13.87 7.35
C ASP A 270 14.55 -12.99 8.28
N HIS A 271 14.08 -11.75 8.46
CA HIS A 271 14.64 -10.80 9.40
C HIS A 271 13.84 -10.80 10.70
N VAL A 272 14.10 -11.80 11.54
CA VAL A 272 13.43 -11.98 12.85
C VAL A 272 14.43 -11.94 13.99
N ALA A 273 13.99 -11.51 15.18
CA ALA A 273 14.85 -11.39 16.37
C ALA A 273 15.35 -12.74 16.90
N SER A 274 14.75 -13.85 16.45
CA SER A 274 15.25 -15.19 16.71
C SER A 274 16.51 -15.52 15.92
N CYS A 275 16.77 -14.84 14.80
CA CYS A 275 18.02 -14.93 14.06
C CYS A 275 19.16 -14.24 14.85
N PRO A 276 20.23 -14.97 15.24
CA PRO A 276 21.31 -14.40 16.06
C PRO A 276 21.97 -13.15 15.44
N LYS A 277 22.23 -13.17 14.12
CA LYS A 277 22.85 -12.04 13.42
C LYS A 277 21.99 -10.77 13.47
N GLU A 278 20.68 -10.91 13.24
CA GLU A 278 19.76 -9.78 13.31
C GLU A 278 19.57 -9.30 14.74
N ARG A 279 19.50 -10.21 15.72
CA ARG A 279 19.43 -9.85 17.14
C ARG A 279 20.64 -9.05 17.59
N GLU A 280 21.84 -9.50 17.26
CA GLU A 280 23.09 -8.78 17.57
C GLU A 280 23.10 -7.39 16.93
N ARG A 281 22.65 -7.27 15.68
CA ARG A 281 22.53 -5.97 15.00
C ARG A 281 21.58 -5.03 15.75
N VAL A 282 20.38 -5.50 16.08
CA VAL A 282 19.35 -4.68 16.76
C VAL A 282 19.83 -4.24 18.16
N ILE A 283 20.49 -5.13 18.91
CA ILE A 283 21.08 -4.80 20.22
C ILE A 283 22.19 -3.75 20.07
N LYS A 284 23.04 -3.87 19.04
CA LYS A 284 24.12 -2.91 18.78
C LYS A 284 23.59 -1.51 18.45
N GLU A 285 22.42 -1.42 17.80
CA GLU A 285 21.70 -0.17 17.55
C GLU A 285 20.96 0.38 18.79
N GLY A 286 21.13 -0.26 19.95
CA GLY A 286 20.62 0.22 21.24
C GLY A 286 19.20 -0.24 21.59
N ALA A 287 18.57 -1.07 20.76
CA ALA A 287 17.26 -1.62 21.09
C ALA A 287 17.37 -2.80 22.07
N GLU A 288 16.42 -2.85 22.99
CA GLU A 288 16.27 -3.98 23.89
C GLU A 288 15.60 -5.15 23.17
N VAL A 289 16.11 -6.37 23.37
CA VAL A 289 15.50 -7.60 22.86
C VAL A 289 15.21 -8.53 24.03
N ARG A 290 13.95 -8.96 24.16
CA ARG A 290 13.48 -9.81 25.26
C ARG A 290 12.89 -11.11 24.72
N TRP A 291 13.07 -12.19 25.46
CA TRP A 291 12.35 -13.44 25.20
C TRP A 291 10.92 -13.31 25.73
N GLN A 292 9.92 -13.43 24.85
CA GLN A 292 8.51 -13.23 25.16
C GLN A 292 7.63 -14.08 24.24
N ILE A 293 6.71 -14.86 24.83
CA ILE A 293 5.78 -15.73 24.09
C ILE A 293 6.55 -16.61 23.09
N ASP A 294 7.42 -17.46 23.61
CA ASP A 294 8.20 -18.47 22.87
C ASP A 294 9.10 -17.96 21.73
N THR A 295 9.34 -16.65 21.65
CA THR A 295 10.23 -16.06 20.64
C THR A 295 10.94 -14.82 21.17
N TRP A 296 11.98 -14.37 20.46
CA TRP A 296 12.63 -13.10 20.74
C TRP A 296 11.83 -11.95 20.14
N ARG A 297 11.70 -10.85 20.88
CA ARG A 297 10.94 -9.66 20.50
C ARG A 297 11.71 -8.37 20.78
N VAL A 298 11.58 -7.40 19.89
CA VAL A 298 12.30 -6.12 19.89
C VAL A 298 11.46 -5.03 20.56
N GLY A 299 12.09 -4.31 21.48
CA GLY A 299 11.54 -3.12 22.13
C GLY A 299 10.32 -3.36 23.00
N ALA A 300 9.74 -2.28 23.50
CA ALA A 300 8.50 -2.31 24.28
C ALA A 300 7.28 -2.74 23.43
N ALA A 301 7.33 -2.49 22.12
CA ALA A 301 6.32 -2.91 21.16
C ALA A 301 6.25 -4.44 20.94
N ALA A 302 7.23 -5.19 21.44
CA ALA A 302 7.30 -6.65 21.35
C ALA A 302 7.24 -7.16 19.88
N LEU A 303 7.97 -6.50 18.98
CA LEU A 303 7.98 -6.82 17.55
C LEU A 303 8.86 -8.05 17.27
N GLN A 304 8.38 -9.00 16.46
CA GLN A 304 9.16 -10.21 16.11
C GLN A 304 10.20 -9.93 15.00
N VAL A 305 9.85 -9.05 14.05
CA VAL A 305 10.71 -8.69 12.93
C VAL A 305 11.75 -7.64 13.33
N THR A 306 12.90 -7.66 12.67
CA THR A 306 14.03 -6.75 12.92
C THR A 306 14.22 -5.73 11.80
N ARG A 307 13.45 -5.85 10.71
CA ARG A 307 13.43 -4.90 9.61
C ARG A 307 11.99 -4.68 9.15
N SER A 308 11.63 -3.43 8.89
CA SER A 308 10.29 -3.02 8.45
C SER A 308 10.31 -1.58 7.94
N ILE A 309 9.28 -1.21 7.17
CA ILE A 309 8.93 0.18 6.86
C ILE A 309 7.95 0.65 7.92
N GLY A 310 8.11 1.86 8.47
CA GLY A 310 7.27 2.35 9.57
C GLY A 310 7.91 2.07 10.93
N ASP A 311 7.16 1.63 11.95
CA ASP A 311 7.68 1.38 13.31
C ASP A 311 8.62 2.49 13.82
N ASP A 312 8.16 3.74 13.76
CA ASP A 312 8.98 4.92 14.07
C ASP A 312 9.50 4.93 15.51
N ASP A 313 8.82 4.25 16.42
CA ASP A 313 9.22 4.05 17.81
C ASP A 313 10.41 3.10 18.00
N LEU A 314 10.74 2.28 16.98
CA LEU A 314 11.84 1.32 17.01
C LEU A 314 13.01 1.69 16.08
N LYS A 315 12.94 2.84 15.40
CA LYS A 315 14.04 3.35 14.59
C LYS A 315 15.15 3.91 15.49
N PRO A 316 16.44 3.72 15.14
CA PRO A 316 16.95 3.12 13.90
C PRO A 316 17.11 1.59 13.94
N ALA A 317 16.90 0.95 15.10
CA ALA A 317 17.22 -0.46 15.30
C ALA A 317 16.42 -1.40 14.36
N VAL A 318 15.12 -1.15 14.20
CA VAL A 318 14.31 -1.83 13.18
C VAL A 318 14.44 -1.09 11.85
N THR A 319 15.44 -1.46 11.04
CA THR A 319 15.79 -0.71 9.83
C THR A 319 14.85 -1.00 8.65
N ALA A 320 14.64 -0.02 7.77
CA ALA A 320 13.96 -0.21 6.49
C ALA A 320 14.90 -0.66 5.37
N LEU A 321 16.22 -0.74 5.61
CA LEU A 321 17.19 -1.17 4.61
C LEU A 321 16.99 -2.67 4.27
N PRO A 322 16.60 -3.01 3.04
CA PRO A 322 16.36 -4.40 2.68
C PRO A 322 17.67 -5.18 2.51
N GLU A 323 17.63 -6.48 2.76
CA GLU A 323 18.61 -7.40 2.17
C GLU A 323 18.21 -7.65 0.72
N ILE A 324 19.15 -7.47 -0.21
CA ILE A 324 18.91 -7.65 -1.65
C ILE A 324 19.73 -8.82 -2.17
N THR A 325 19.09 -9.75 -2.86
CA THR A 325 19.75 -10.83 -3.59
C THR A 325 19.60 -10.63 -5.09
N GLU A 326 20.66 -10.90 -5.85
CA GLU A 326 20.64 -10.96 -7.31
C GLU A 326 20.74 -12.42 -7.76
N THR A 327 19.92 -12.82 -8.73
CA THR A 327 19.90 -14.18 -9.29
C THR A 327 19.72 -14.11 -10.80
N ASP A 328 20.60 -14.78 -11.54
CA ASP A 328 20.43 -14.98 -12.99
C ASP A 328 19.33 -16.01 -13.25
N LEU A 329 18.34 -15.61 -14.05
CA LEU A 329 17.27 -16.46 -14.54
C LEU A 329 17.74 -17.25 -15.75
N THR A 330 17.32 -18.51 -15.79
CA THR A 330 17.71 -19.55 -16.73
C THR A 330 16.48 -20.31 -17.20
N ALA A 331 16.63 -21.15 -18.24
CA ALA A 331 15.55 -22.00 -18.72
C ALA A 331 15.09 -23.05 -17.69
N ASP A 332 15.89 -23.31 -16.64
CA ASP A 332 15.53 -24.22 -15.55
C ASP A 332 14.62 -23.56 -14.50
N ASP A 333 14.40 -22.24 -14.58
CA ASP A 333 13.54 -21.51 -13.66
C ASP A 333 12.09 -21.58 -14.12
N GLU A 334 11.23 -22.18 -13.29
CA GLU A 334 9.85 -22.50 -13.66
C GLU A 334 8.87 -21.42 -13.21
N PHE A 335 8.96 -21.02 -11.94
CA PHE A 335 8.12 -19.99 -11.35
C PHE A 335 8.76 -19.42 -10.08
N LEU A 336 8.50 -18.15 -9.83
CA LEU A 336 8.80 -17.49 -8.57
C LEU A 336 7.51 -17.43 -7.75
N VAL A 337 7.53 -17.96 -6.53
CA VAL A 337 6.45 -17.74 -5.57
C VAL A 337 6.96 -16.79 -4.50
N SER A 338 6.31 -15.64 -4.40
CA SER A 338 6.44 -14.74 -3.26
C SER A 338 5.17 -14.88 -2.43
N TRP A 339 5.30 -15.03 -1.12
CA TRP A 339 4.16 -15.20 -0.24
C TRP A 339 4.37 -14.56 1.12
N LEU A 340 3.23 -14.28 1.76
CA LEU A 340 3.13 -13.99 3.17
C LEU A 340 2.41 -15.16 3.83
N VAL A 341 2.95 -15.67 4.93
CA VAL A 341 2.20 -16.54 5.83
C VAL A 341 2.20 -15.83 7.18
N THR A 342 1.19 -15.02 7.42
CA THR A 342 0.87 -14.60 8.78
C THR A 342 0.10 -15.76 9.44
N ASP A 343 0.67 -16.29 10.52
CA ASP A 343 0.27 -17.50 11.25
C ASP A 343 0.34 -18.83 10.49
N SER A 344 1.40 -19.61 10.78
CA SER A 344 1.45 -21.09 10.94
C SER A 344 0.68 -22.04 10.00
N GLY A 345 0.17 -21.58 8.86
CA GLY A 345 -0.88 -22.29 8.12
C GLY A 345 -0.45 -23.07 6.88
N MET A 346 0.74 -22.82 6.34
CA MET A 346 1.30 -23.62 5.23
C MET A 346 2.82 -23.69 5.35
N TRP A 347 3.29 -24.72 6.06
CA TRP A 347 4.59 -25.34 5.83
C TRP A 347 4.37 -26.75 5.33
#